data_AF-A0A2D8VEK6-F1
#
_entry.id   AF-A0A2D8VEK6-F1
#
_cell.length_a   1.000
_cell.length_b   1.000
_cell.length_c   1.000
_cell.angle_alpha   90.00
_cell.angle_beta   90.00
_cell.angle_gamma   90.00
#
_symmetry.space_group_name_H-M   'P 1'
#
loop_
_entity.id
_entity.type
_entity.pdbx_description
1 polymer ?
#
loop_
_entity_poly.entity_id
_entity_poly.type
_entity_poly.pdbx_seq_one_letter_code
_entity_poly.pdbx_strand_id
1 'polypeptide(L)'
;MVTSRPSELTTLQAIDLANGQILADYLSKGAKALGAEKKPARERIDWLFRHALARKPSDTESAVLAEVAKEDAGSREMEDLLWMVFMHPEFQIIR
;
A
#
# COMPACT_ATOMS: atom_id res chain seq x y z
N MET A 1 -39.09 -12.29 -17.17
CA MET A 1 -39.45 -11.03 -16.51
C MET A 1 -38.73 -10.93 -15.18
N VAL A 2 -38.18 -9.75 -14.91
CA VAL A 2 -37.52 -9.28 -13.68
C VAL A 2 -38.50 -9.16 -12.52
N THR A 3 -38.06 -9.48 -11.30
CA THR A 3 -38.36 -8.68 -10.09
C THR A 3 -37.18 -8.71 -9.12
N SER A 4 -36.65 -7.54 -8.77
CA SER A 4 -35.49 -7.25 -7.93
C SER A 4 -35.76 -7.30 -6.40
N ARG A 5 -34.70 -7.61 -5.61
CA ARG A 5 -34.15 -7.07 -4.31
C ARG A 5 -35.07 -6.45 -3.21
N PRO A 6 -34.75 -6.52 -1.88
CA PRO A 6 -33.54 -5.93 -1.23
C PRO A 6 -32.85 -6.85 -0.15
N SER A 7 -31.52 -6.92 0.05
CA SER A 7 -30.47 -5.98 0.51
C SER A 7 -30.42 -5.69 2.03
N GLU A 8 -29.90 -6.60 2.86
CA GLU A 8 -29.39 -6.30 4.23
C GLU A 8 -28.21 -7.20 4.67
N LEU A 9 -27.27 -7.51 3.76
CA LEU A 9 -25.89 -7.73 4.22
C LEU A 9 -25.33 -6.33 4.49
N THR A 10 -25.49 -5.89 5.73
CA THR A 10 -25.39 -4.46 6.06
C THR A 10 -24.03 -3.87 5.66
N THR A 11 -24.12 -2.68 5.12
CA THR A 11 -23.09 -1.71 4.76
C THR A 11 -21.98 -1.51 5.81
N LEU A 12 -22.16 -1.99 7.05
CA LEU A 12 -21.27 -1.79 8.19
C LEU A 12 -19.91 -2.49 8.10
N GLN A 13 -19.81 -3.68 7.51
CA GLN A 13 -18.50 -4.36 7.37
C GLN A 13 -17.63 -3.76 6.26
N ALA A 14 -18.23 -3.16 5.25
CA ALA A 14 -17.52 -2.32 4.28
C ALA A 14 -17.21 -0.92 4.85
N ILE A 15 -17.98 -0.45 5.85
CA ILE A 15 -17.70 0.79 6.60
C ILE A 15 -16.59 0.59 7.64
N ASP A 16 -16.21 -0.63 8.07
CA ASP A 16 -15.02 -0.79 8.93
C ASP A 16 -13.69 -0.56 8.18
N LEU A 17 -13.73 -0.48 6.84
CA LEU A 17 -12.68 0.17 6.03
C LEU A 17 -12.54 1.67 6.38
N ALA A 18 -13.55 2.28 7.02
CA ALA A 18 -13.54 3.63 7.58
C ALA A 18 -12.79 3.75 8.93
N ASN A 19 -12.31 2.65 9.52
CA ASN A 19 -11.18 2.70 10.47
C ASN A 19 -9.82 2.80 9.74
N GLY A 20 -9.82 2.97 8.42
CA GLY A 20 -8.65 3.22 7.56
C GLY A 20 -7.81 4.44 7.97
N GLN A 21 -8.32 5.33 8.83
CA GLN A 21 -7.56 6.47 9.37
C GLN A 21 -6.35 6.01 10.21
N ILE A 22 -6.49 4.94 10.99
CA ILE A 22 -5.38 4.42 11.82
C ILE A 22 -4.28 3.88 10.89
N LEU A 23 -4.67 3.10 9.88
CA LEU A 23 -3.74 2.58 8.89
C LEU A 23 -3.09 3.73 8.10
N ALA A 24 -3.87 4.69 7.62
CA ALA A 24 -3.38 5.88 6.93
C ALA A 24 -2.35 6.65 7.78
N ASP A 25 -2.65 6.86 9.07
CA ASP A 25 -1.74 7.53 9.98
C ASP A 25 -0.42 6.77 10.16
N TYR A 26 -0.48 5.43 10.24
CA TYR A 26 0.73 4.59 10.29
C TYR A 26 1.52 4.63 8.99
N LEU A 27 0.85 4.55 7.84
CA LEU A 27 1.49 4.63 6.53
C LEU A 27 2.15 6.00 6.31
N SER A 28 1.48 7.09 6.70
CA SER A 28 2.03 8.44 6.62
C SER A 28 3.24 8.64 7.54
N LYS A 29 3.18 8.12 8.78
CA LYS A 29 4.33 8.14 9.71
C LYS A 29 5.50 7.32 9.15
N GLY A 30 5.23 6.11 8.64
CA GLY A 30 6.24 5.25 8.02
C GLY A 30 6.88 5.90 6.79
N ALA A 31 6.06 6.51 5.93
CA ALA A 31 6.52 7.20 4.73
C ALA A 31 7.46 8.38 5.06
N LYS A 32 7.14 9.16 6.09
CA LYS A 32 8.01 10.23 6.60
C LYS A 32 9.35 9.69 7.13
N ALA A 33 9.30 8.61 7.91
CA ALA A 33 10.51 7.98 8.44
C ALA A 33 11.41 7.45 7.31
N LEU A 34 10.84 6.72 6.35
CA LEU A 34 11.60 6.17 5.22
C LEU A 34 12.08 7.26 4.24
N GLY A 35 11.33 8.35 4.09
CA GLY A 35 11.76 9.51 3.30
C GLY A 35 12.95 10.25 3.92
N ALA A 36 13.01 10.30 5.26
CA ALA A 36 14.11 10.96 5.99
C ALA A 36 15.47 10.26 5.82
N GLU A 37 15.48 8.95 5.53
CA GLU A 37 16.71 8.18 5.33
C GLU A 37 17.47 8.55 4.04
N LYS A 38 16.86 9.31 3.12
CA LYS A 38 17.46 9.76 1.83
C LYS A 38 18.11 8.65 1.00
N LYS A 39 17.66 7.40 1.17
CA LYS A 39 18.11 6.25 0.38
C LYS A 39 17.55 6.30 -1.05
N PRO A 40 18.27 5.74 -2.04
CA PRO A 40 17.74 5.56 -3.39
C PRO A 40 16.37 4.87 -3.36
N ALA A 41 15.44 5.31 -4.20
CA ALA A 41 14.09 4.73 -4.27
C ALA A 41 14.12 3.21 -4.44
N ARG A 42 15.01 2.70 -5.30
CA ARG A 42 15.18 1.26 -5.53
C ARG A 42 15.55 0.48 -4.28
N GLU A 43 16.40 1.04 -3.42
CA GLU A 43 16.82 0.39 -2.17
C GLU A 43 15.67 0.37 -1.16
N ARG A 44 14.89 1.45 -1.09
CA ARG A 44 13.69 1.53 -0.26
C ARG A 44 12.61 0.52 -0.72
N ILE A 45 12.44 0.36 -2.03
CA ILE A 45 11.50 -0.62 -2.62
C ILE A 45 11.95 -2.06 -2.32
N ASP A 46 13.23 -2.40 -2.50
CA ASP A 46 13.74 -3.74 -2.17
C ASP A 46 13.59 -4.04 -0.66
N TRP A 47 13.90 -3.05 0.19
CA TRP A 47 13.67 -3.17 1.63
C TRP A 47 12.19 -3.42 1.93
N LEU A 48 11.28 -2.63 1.38
CA LEU A 48 9.85 -2.76 1.63
C LEU A 48 9.31 -4.14 1.24
N PHE A 49 9.63 -4.62 0.04
CA PHE A 49 9.17 -5.92 -0.45
C PHE A 49 9.67 -7.07 0.40
N ARG A 50 10.92 -7.03 0.85
CA ARG A 50 11.48 -8.08 1.71
C ARG A 50 10.82 -8.12 3.08
N HIS A 51 10.46 -6.97 3.65
CA HIS A 51 9.86 -6.89 4.97
C HIS A 51 8.35 -7.09 4.95
N ALA A 52 7.66 -6.67 3.89
CA ALA A 52 6.21 -6.79 3.77
C ALA A 52 5.77 -8.12 3.13
N LEU A 53 6.51 -8.60 2.12
CA LEU A 53 6.11 -9.74 1.29
C LEU A 53 7.11 -10.91 1.35
N ALA A 54 8.19 -10.81 2.14
CA ALA A 54 9.24 -11.82 2.27
C ALA A 54 9.90 -12.23 0.94
N ARG A 55 9.82 -11.38 -0.09
CA ARG A 55 10.41 -11.62 -1.42
C ARG A 55 11.04 -10.34 -1.98
N LYS A 56 11.82 -10.47 -3.05
CA LYS A 56 12.26 -9.30 -3.82
C LYS A 56 11.14 -8.86 -4.79
N PRO A 57 11.09 -7.56 -5.15
CA PRO A 57 10.25 -7.13 -6.25
C PRO A 57 10.72 -7.81 -7.54
N SER A 58 9.78 -8.19 -8.40
CA SER A 58 10.06 -8.61 -9.77
C SER A 58 10.58 -7.42 -10.60
N ASP A 59 11.14 -7.70 -11.78
CA ASP A 59 11.63 -6.65 -12.68
C ASP A 59 10.49 -5.73 -13.14
N THR A 60 9.31 -6.29 -13.40
CA THR A 60 8.10 -5.53 -13.77
C THR A 60 7.64 -4.63 -12.63
N GLU A 61 7.54 -5.16 -11.40
CA GLU A 61 7.17 -4.36 -10.22
C GLU A 61 8.20 -3.26 -9.97
N SER A 62 9.49 -3.59 -10.07
CA SER A 62 10.56 -2.61 -9.89
C SER A 62 10.48 -1.48 -10.91
N ALA A 63 10.15 -1.78 -12.17
CA ALA A 63 9.98 -0.75 -13.20
C ALA A 63 8.79 0.16 -12.89
N VAL A 64 7.62 -0.41 -12.55
CA VAL A 64 6.41 0.36 -12.21
C VAL A 64 6.66 1.24 -10.98
N LEU A 65 7.26 0.69 -9.93
CA LEU A 65 7.52 1.41 -8.68
C LEU A 65 8.63 2.45 -8.82
N ALA A 66 9.59 2.23 -9.73
CA ALA A 66 10.59 3.24 -10.06
C ALA A 66 9.95 4.45 -10.76
N GLU A 67 8.93 4.27 -11.62
CA GLU A 67 8.19 5.40 -12.19
C GLU A 67 7.39 6.17 -11.13
N VAL A 68 6.79 5.48 -10.17
CA VAL A 68 6.05 6.13 -9.07
C VAL A 68 6.98 6.89 -8.11
N ALA A 69 8.23 6.44 -7.95
CA ALA A 69 9.22 7.06 -7.08
C ALA A 69 10.14 8.08 -7.78
N LYS A 70 9.93 8.34 -9.08
CA LYS A 70 10.65 9.36 -9.87
C LYS A 70 9.96 10.71 -9.72
N GLU A 71 10.21 11.38 -8.61
CA GLU A 71 10.18 12.85 -8.46
C GLU A 71 10.30 13.13 -6.96
N ASP A 72 11.29 13.95 -6.60
CA ASP A 72 11.50 14.56 -5.28
C ASP A 72 10.84 13.82 -4.11
N ALA A 73 11.26 12.56 -3.91
CA ALA A 73 10.52 11.53 -3.17
C ALA A 73 10.10 12.02 -1.77
N GLY A 74 8.92 12.63 -1.72
CA GLY A 74 8.34 13.20 -0.54
C GLY A 74 7.71 12.09 0.29
N SER A 75 7.14 12.49 1.42
CA SER A 75 6.36 11.56 2.23
C SER A 75 5.13 11.02 1.49
N ARG A 76 4.68 11.67 0.41
CA ARG A 76 3.42 11.33 -0.26
C ARG A 76 3.56 10.15 -1.22
N GLU A 77 4.56 10.19 -2.09
CA GLU A 77 4.83 9.12 -3.06
C GLU A 77 5.21 7.84 -2.32
N MET A 78 5.92 7.97 -1.20
CA MET A 78 6.27 6.85 -0.33
C MET A 78 5.04 6.30 0.42
N GLU A 79 4.10 7.16 0.82
CA GLU A 79 2.84 6.74 1.42
C GLU A 79 1.99 5.97 0.41
N ASP A 80 1.87 6.45 -0.83
CA ASP A 80 1.17 5.76 -1.93
C ASP A 80 1.81 4.39 -2.23
N LEU A 81 3.15 4.31 -2.20
CA LEU A 81 3.90 3.05 -2.34
C LEU A 81 3.57 2.04 -1.23
N LEU A 82 3.54 2.50 0.01
CA LEU A 82 3.16 1.67 1.16
C LEU A 82 1.70 1.22 1.03
N TRP A 83 0.79 2.12 0.62
CA TRP A 83 -0.59 1.77 0.33
C TRP A 83 -0.72 0.67 -0.72
N MET A 84 -0.02 0.79 -1.85
CA MET A 84 -0.07 -0.22 -2.92
C MET A 84 0.38 -1.61 -2.43
N VAL A 85 1.46 -1.67 -1.65
CA VAL A 85 1.98 -2.95 -1.14
C VAL A 85 1.06 -3.54 -0.07
N PHE A 86 0.57 -2.72 0.86
CA PHE A 86 -0.25 -3.21 1.97
C PHE A 86 -1.67 -3.57 1.51
N MET A 87 -2.19 -2.96 0.45
CA MET A 87 -3.47 -3.34 -0.16
C MET A 87 -3.32 -4.49 -1.16
N HIS A 88 -2.09 -4.94 -1.45
CA HIS A 88 -1.87 -6.05 -2.37
C HIS A 88 -2.46 -7.35 -1.80
N PRO A 89 -3.17 -8.17 -2.60
CA PRO A 89 -3.75 -9.42 -2.12
C PRO A 89 -2.73 -10.35 -1.47
N GLU A 90 -1.49 -10.38 -1.96
CA GLU A 90 -0.41 -11.17 -1.36
C GLU A 90 -0.10 -10.77 0.09
N PHE A 91 -0.25 -9.48 0.44
CA PHE A 91 -0.05 -9.01 1.81
C PHE A 91 -1.25 -9.33 2.70
N GLN A 92 -2.46 -9.25 2.14
CA GLN A 92 -3.71 -9.48 2.87
C GLN A 92 -4.00 -10.96 3.13
N ILE A 93 -3.38 -11.86 2.36
CA ILE A 93 -3.47 -13.30 2.59
C ILE A 93 -2.53 -13.66 3.74
N ILE A 94 -3.09 -13.73 4.95
CA ILE A 94 -2.42 -14.38 6.09
C ILE A 94 -2.30 -15.87 5.76
N ARG A 95 -1.08 -16.39 5.67
CA ARG A 95 -0.82 -17.83 5.70
C ARG A 95 -0.60 -18.31 7.13
#